data_AF-A0A0H4A3C6-F1
#
_entry.id   AF-A0A0H4A3C6-F1
#
_cell.length_a   1.000
_cell.length_b   1.000
_cell.length_c   1.000
_cell.angle_alpha   90.00
_cell.angle_beta   90.00
_cell.angle_gamma   90.00
#
_symmetry.space_group_name_H-M   'P 1'
#
loop_
_entity.id
_entity.type
_entity.pdbx_description
1 polymer ?
#
loop_
_entity_poly.entity_id
_entity_poly.type
_entity_poly.pdbx_seq_one_letter_code
_entity_poly.pdbx_strand_id
1 'polypeptide(L)'
;MRRPQKTQRGFLIISMLIVLGLLTAFGMEWANALEKNKVKNEANSFYNHVLFLRQQLHAYTTMRYQLGFGVNQSTIYPSILSQLVPDFYPACSKADNEAGRCKPYNQTPWGKINDRDYRIVGVGGTPSKPDFYRAELDIKLPPANDEAYKYEREATLSLFSKIPSIVFDEANNLITLRIDRPDKAFAYDGLVKRSGDDSTLLGDWDIGGLFGITNAKDVTLKASNGSQIPVSTKLSESTTAIHGQWVDKPLCVQGQTPHANLSISSIDIDTRHYALLGGLKPYIMTSTATRWRVGISISVKIKSTGREAILTSGEALLTAYCR
;
A
#
# COMPACT_ATOMS: atom_id res chain seq x y z
N MET A 1 48.73 -89.49 17.38
CA MET A 1 47.53 -88.96 16.67
C MET A 1 46.28 -89.22 17.50
N ARG A 2 45.31 -88.28 17.46
CA ARG A 2 44.04 -88.16 18.23
C ARG A 2 44.18 -87.41 19.57
N ARG A 3 43.39 -86.39 19.91
CA ARG A 3 42.48 -85.44 19.22
C ARG A 3 42.18 -84.36 20.29
N PRO A 4 41.96 -83.07 19.94
CA PRO A 4 41.82 -81.99 20.92
C PRO A 4 40.42 -81.89 21.56
N GLN A 5 40.38 -81.16 22.68
CA GLN A 5 39.24 -80.87 23.56
C GLN A 5 37.96 -80.43 22.86
N LYS A 6 36.82 -80.86 23.44
CA LYS A 6 35.47 -80.59 22.96
C LYS A 6 34.78 -79.60 23.91
N THR A 7 35.03 -78.30 23.76
CA THR A 7 34.31 -77.22 24.46
C THR A 7 34.16 -75.99 23.56
N GLN A 8 33.34 -76.10 22.51
CA GLN A 8 33.02 -74.97 21.60
C GLN A 8 31.52 -74.61 21.56
N ARG A 9 30.64 -75.39 22.20
CA ARG A 9 29.19 -75.14 22.12
C ARG A 9 28.69 -74.07 23.10
N GLY A 10 29.32 -73.91 24.27
CA GLY A 10 28.94 -72.88 25.26
C GLY A 10 29.36 -71.45 24.86
N PHE A 11 30.53 -71.30 24.24
CA PHE A 11 31.07 -69.99 23.86
C PHE A 11 30.28 -69.34 22.71
N LEU A 12 29.81 -70.14 21.74
CA LEU A 12 28.97 -69.67 20.63
C LEU A 12 27.58 -69.20 21.09
N ILE A 13 27.00 -69.84 22.10
CA ILE A 13 25.68 -69.44 22.63
C ILE A 13 25.79 -68.15 23.44
N ILE A 14 26.82 -68.03 24.29
CA ILE A 14 27.04 -66.84 25.10
C ILE A 14 27.41 -65.63 24.23
N SER A 15 28.27 -65.80 23.23
CA SER A 15 28.61 -64.70 22.31
C SER A 15 27.41 -64.25 21.48
N MET A 16 26.55 -65.17 21.06
CA MET A 16 25.33 -64.85 20.32
C MET A 16 24.29 -64.11 21.17
N LEU A 17 24.15 -64.45 22.46
CA LEU A 17 23.28 -63.73 23.40
C LEU A 17 23.78 -62.30 23.68
N ILE A 18 25.09 -62.10 23.78
CA ILE A 18 25.68 -60.77 23.96
C ILE A 18 25.46 -59.90 22.71
N VAL A 19 25.68 -60.47 21.52
CA VAL A 19 25.43 -59.76 20.24
C VAL A 19 23.96 -59.44 20.07
N LEU A 20 23.06 -60.36 20.41
CA LEU A 20 21.62 -60.12 20.36
C LEU A 20 21.19 -59.03 21.35
N GLY A 21 21.75 -59.01 22.57
CA GLY A 21 21.51 -57.96 23.55
C GLY A 21 22.01 -56.57 23.12
N LEU A 22 23.13 -56.51 22.42
CA LEU A 22 23.64 -55.25 21.84
C LEU A 22 22.78 -54.80 20.66
N LEU A 23 22.32 -55.73 19.82
CA LEU A 23 21.44 -55.41 18.68
C LEU A 23 20.06 -54.93 19.14
N THR A 24 19.49 -55.50 20.21
CA THR A 24 18.23 -55.02 20.77
C THR A 24 18.39 -53.66 21.42
N ALA A 25 19.47 -53.43 22.18
CA ALA A 25 19.79 -52.10 22.74
C ALA A 25 19.96 -51.05 21.63
N PHE A 26 20.72 -51.38 20.58
CA PHE A 26 20.89 -50.49 19.43
C PHE A 26 19.58 -50.24 18.67
N GLY A 27 18.76 -51.29 18.49
CA GLY A 27 17.45 -51.19 17.84
C GLY A 27 16.48 -50.30 18.62
N MET A 28 16.48 -50.38 19.96
CA MET A 28 15.68 -49.52 20.82
C MET A 28 16.14 -48.06 20.74
N GLU A 29 17.45 -47.79 20.80
CA GLU A 29 17.98 -46.44 20.64
C GLU A 29 17.71 -45.85 19.25
N TRP A 30 17.81 -46.67 18.20
CA TRP A 30 17.49 -46.27 16.84
C TRP A 30 15.99 -45.96 16.67
N ALA A 31 15.11 -46.79 17.22
CA ALA A 31 13.67 -46.54 17.23
C ALA A 31 13.32 -45.25 17.98
N ASN A 32 13.91 -45.05 19.17
CA ASN A 32 13.75 -43.82 19.95
C ASN A 32 14.28 -42.58 19.18
N ALA A 33 15.39 -42.72 18.45
CA ALA A 33 15.93 -41.63 17.63
C ALA A 33 15.02 -41.28 16.44
N LEU A 34 14.43 -42.29 15.78
CA LEU A 34 13.47 -42.08 14.70
C LEU A 34 12.20 -41.38 15.19
N GLU A 35 11.66 -41.81 16.33
CA GLU A 35 10.49 -41.19 16.95
C GLU A 35 10.78 -39.73 17.34
N LYS A 36 11.93 -39.48 17.98
CA LYS A 36 12.40 -38.13 18.31
C LYS A 36 12.59 -37.23 17.08
N ASN A 37 12.98 -37.79 15.94
CA ASN A 37 13.10 -37.03 14.69
C ASN A 37 11.73 -36.74 14.07
N LYS A 38 10.80 -37.69 14.12
CA LYS A 38 9.43 -37.49 13.65
C LYS A 38 8.73 -36.37 14.44
N VAL A 39 8.82 -36.41 15.76
CA VAL A 39 8.22 -35.38 16.64
C VAL A 39 8.85 -34.00 16.39
N LYS A 40 10.17 -33.93 16.18
CA LYS A 40 10.83 -32.67 15.77
C LYS A 40 10.30 -32.13 14.44
N ASN A 41 10.08 -32.99 13.46
CA ASN A 41 9.54 -32.59 12.16
C ASN A 41 8.09 -32.10 12.26
N GLU A 42 7.27 -32.74 13.07
CA GLU A 42 5.88 -32.33 13.34
C GLU A 42 5.82 -30.99 14.07
N ALA A 43 6.63 -30.81 15.13
CA ALA A 43 6.76 -29.55 15.84
C ALA A 43 7.26 -28.41 14.92
N ASN A 44 8.21 -28.71 14.02
CA ASN A 44 8.69 -27.75 13.02
C ASN A 44 7.61 -27.41 11.99
N SER A 45 6.81 -28.39 11.56
CA SER A 45 5.68 -28.14 10.67
C SER A 45 4.64 -27.24 11.33
N PHE A 46 4.34 -27.47 12.61
CA PHE A 46 3.42 -26.62 13.38
C PHE A 46 3.97 -25.20 13.60
N TYR A 47 5.25 -25.08 13.94
CA TYR A 47 5.95 -23.80 14.03
C TYR A 47 5.81 -22.97 12.75
N ASN A 48 6.07 -23.57 11.58
CA ASN A 48 5.92 -22.89 10.30
C ASN A 48 4.46 -22.52 9.98
N HIS A 49 3.51 -23.36 10.38
CA HIS A 49 2.09 -23.07 10.25
C HIS A 49 1.68 -21.84 11.09
N VAL A 50 2.15 -21.73 12.34
CA VAL A 50 1.90 -20.55 13.20
C VAL A 50 2.57 -19.30 12.64
N LEU A 51 3.80 -19.41 12.11
CA LEU A 51 4.46 -18.30 11.43
C LEU A 51 3.67 -17.80 10.21
N PHE A 52 3.16 -18.72 9.40
CA PHE A 52 2.32 -18.39 8.25
C PHE A 52 1.03 -17.71 8.70
N LEU A 53 0.34 -18.23 9.72
CA LEU A 53 -0.86 -17.62 10.27
C LEU A 53 -0.60 -16.19 10.78
N ARG A 54 0.53 -15.97 11.48
CA ARG A 54 0.97 -14.64 11.90
C ARG A 54 1.18 -13.70 10.71
N GLN A 55 1.82 -14.19 9.64
CA GLN A 55 2.02 -13.41 8.43
C GLN A 55 0.68 -13.02 7.77
N GLN A 56 -0.31 -13.91 7.76
CA GLN A 56 -1.63 -13.62 7.22
C GLN A 56 -2.41 -12.61 8.07
N LEU A 57 -2.27 -12.66 9.40
CA LEU A 57 -2.80 -11.62 10.29
C LEU A 57 -2.18 -10.25 9.99
N HIS A 58 -0.86 -10.19 9.75
CA HIS A 58 -0.21 -8.94 9.32
C HIS A 58 -0.70 -8.46 7.96
N ALA A 59 -0.85 -9.36 6.99
CA ALA A 59 -1.39 -9.02 5.66
C ALA A 59 -2.82 -8.45 5.76
N TYR A 60 -3.68 -9.07 6.58
CA TYR A 60 -5.02 -8.55 6.88
C TYR A 60 -4.96 -7.14 7.47
N THR A 61 -4.14 -6.92 8.52
CA THR A 61 -4.02 -5.60 9.14
C THR A 61 -3.50 -4.54 8.19
N THR A 62 -2.59 -4.91 7.28
CA THR A 62 -2.06 -4.03 6.22
C THR A 62 -3.17 -3.61 5.27
N MET A 63 -3.96 -4.55 4.77
CA MET A 63 -5.09 -4.25 3.89
C MET A 63 -6.10 -3.33 4.57
N ARG A 64 -6.45 -3.60 5.84
CA ARG A 64 -7.38 -2.75 6.60
C ARG A 64 -6.82 -1.35 6.78
N TYR A 65 -5.53 -1.21 7.07
CA TYR A 65 -4.90 0.10 7.14
C TYR A 65 -5.00 0.86 5.81
N GLN A 66 -4.73 0.20 4.68
CA GLN A 66 -4.87 0.79 3.34
C GLN A 66 -6.31 1.22 3.02
N LEU A 67 -7.31 0.54 3.59
CA LEU A 67 -8.73 0.92 3.49
C LEU A 67 -9.14 2.08 4.41
N GLY A 68 -8.20 2.71 5.12
CA GLY A 68 -8.44 3.88 5.97
C GLY A 68 -8.75 3.57 7.43
N PHE A 69 -8.61 2.31 7.88
CA PHE A 69 -8.76 1.97 9.30
C PHE A 69 -7.54 2.45 10.10
N GLY A 70 -7.78 3.10 11.24
CA GLY A 70 -6.71 3.64 12.06
C GLY A 70 -5.87 2.56 12.76
N VAL A 71 -4.55 2.77 12.87
CA VAL A 71 -3.62 1.81 13.52
C VAL A 71 -3.95 1.52 14.98
N ASN A 72 -4.66 2.41 15.66
CA ASN A 72 -5.05 2.26 17.08
C ASN A 72 -6.50 1.75 17.24
N GLN A 73 -7.16 1.32 16.18
CA GLN A 73 -8.54 0.81 16.24
C GLN A 73 -8.55 -0.71 16.33
N SER A 74 -9.49 -1.29 17.09
CA SER A 74 -9.65 -2.75 17.18
C SER A 74 -10.01 -3.38 15.83
N THR A 75 -10.74 -2.66 14.99
CA THR A 75 -11.23 -3.07 13.67
C THR A 75 -10.15 -3.26 12.60
N ILE A 76 -8.88 -2.97 12.92
CA ILE A 76 -7.74 -3.27 12.06
C ILE A 76 -7.40 -4.76 12.05
N TYR A 77 -7.72 -5.46 13.15
CA TYR A 77 -7.57 -6.91 13.28
C TYR A 77 -8.87 -7.62 12.85
N PRO A 78 -8.79 -8.87 12.38
CA PRO A 78 -9.98 -9.66 12.15
C PRO A 78 -10.69 -9.89 13.50
N SER A 79 -12.02 -9.87 13.52
CA SER A 79 -12.80 -10.12 14.74
C SER A 79 -12.74 -11.58 15.19
N ILE A 80 -12.54 -12.51 14.25
CA ILE A 80 -12.38 -13.95 14.45
C ILE A 80 -11.39 -14.49 13.41
N LEU A 81 -10.65 -15.55 13.73
CA LEU A 81 -9.63 -16.11 12.83
C LEU A 81 -10.18 -16.59 11.47
N SER A 82 -11.44 -17.04 11.44
CA SER A 82 -12.06 -17.54 10.20
C SER A 82 -12.20 -16.46 9.13
N GLN A 83 -12.16 -15.16 9.49
CA GLN A 83 -12.17 -14.05 8.52
C GLN A 83 -10.90 -13.97 7.66
N LEU A 84 -9.85 -14.72 8.00
CA LEU A 84 -8.69 -14.85 7.13
C LEU A 84 -8.98 -15.70 5.89
N VAL A 85 -10.03 -16.53 5.92
CA VAL A 85 -10.37 -17.45 4.82
C VAL A 85 -11.47 -16.84 3.94
N PRO A 86 -11.36 -16.92 2.60
CA PRO A 86 -10.27 -17.50 1.81
C PRO A 86 -9.16 -16.51 1.44
N ASP A 87 -9.37 -15.21 1.67
CA ASP A 87 -8.59 -14.15 1.02
C ASP A 87 -7.12 -14.09 1.44
N PHE A 88 -6.82 -14.42 2.71
CA PHE A 88 -5.48 -14.43 3.26
C PHE A 88 -4.99 -15.85 3.58
N TYR A 89 -5.91 -16.75 3.90
CA TYR A 89 -5.63 -18.12 4.27
C TYR A 89 -6.42 -19.07 3.36
N PRO A 90 -5.76 -19.97 2.59
CA PRO A 90 -6.45 -20.88 1.68
C PRO A 90 -7.46 -21.76 2.40
N ALA A 91 -8.66 -21.89 1.83
CA ALA A 91 -9.64 -22.84 2.33
C ALA A 91 -9.10 -24.28 2.24
N CYS A 92 -9.29 -25.06 3.31
CA CYS A 92 -8.83 -26.44 3.39
C CYS A 92 -10.00 -27.37 3.70
N SER A 93 -10.37 -28.22 2.73
CA SER A 93 -11.44 -29.20 2.91
C SER A 93 -11.00 -30.33 3.87
N LYS A 94 -11.97 -31.04 4.46
CA LYS A 94 -11.65 -32.21 5.31
C LYS A 94 -10.88 -33.27 4.54
N ALA A 95 -11.31 -33.56 3.30
CA ALA A 95 -10.66 -34.54 2.43
C ALA A 95 -9.23 -34.15 2.07
N ASP A 96 -8.98 -32.87 1.77
CA ASP A 96 -7.63 -32.39 1.44
C ASP A 96 -6.71 -32.35 2.68
N ASN A 97 -7.27 -32.09 3.87
CA ASN A 97 -6.54 -32.17 5.13
C ASN A 97 -6.15 -33.62 5.47
N GLU A 98 -7.09 -34.57 5.36
CA GLU A 98 -6.84 -35.99 5.58
C GLU A 98 -5.86 -36.57 4.56
N ALA A 99 -5.87 -36.06 3.33
CA ALA A 99 -4.88 -36.38 2.29
C ALA A 99 -3.53 -35.65 2.45
N GLY A 100 -3.36 -34.80 3.47
CA GLY A 100 -2.12 -34.07 3.75
C GLY A 100 -1.79 -32.94 2.77
N ARG A 101 -2.75 -32.49 1.96
CA ARG A 101 -2.56 -31.45 0.92
C ARG A 101 -2.60 -30.02 1.50
N CYS A 102 -3.32 -29.82 2.61
CA CYS A 102 -3.43 -28.53 3.28
C CYS A 102 -3.63 -28.71 4.78
N LYS A 103 -3.47 -27.61 5.53
CA LYS A 103 -3.79 -27.54 6.97
C LYS A 103 -4.77 -26.40 7.22
N PRO A 104 -5.93 -26.64 7.85
CA PRO A 104 -6.84 -25.60 8.32
C PRO A 104 -6.13 -24.60 9.23
N TYR A 105 -6.55 -23.33 9.20
CA TYR A 105 -5.94 -22.25 9.99
C TYR A 105 -5.95 -22.49 11.50
N ASN A 106 -6.88 -23.31 12.01
CA ASN A 106 -7.04 -23.60 13.42
C ASN A 106 -6.50 -24.97 13.83
N GLN A 107 -5.76 -25.68 12.98
CA GLN A 107 -5.26 -27.01 13.31
C GLN A 107 -3.96 -26.95 14.12
N THR A 108 -3.93 -27.69 15.22
CA THR A 108 -2.73 -27.96 16.02
C THR A 108 -2.42 -29.46 15.97
N PRO A 109 -1.20 -29.91 16.32
CA PRO A 109 -0.87 -31.34 16.34
C PRO A 109 -1.77 -32.15 17.30
N TRP A 110 -2.28 -31.51 18.35
CA TRP A 110 -3.06 -32.13 19.43
C TRP A 110 -4.54 -31.71 19.44
N GLY A 111 -5.04 -31.04 18.40
CA GLY A 111 -6.44 -30.61 18.35
C GLY A 111 -6.67 -29.37 17.50
N LYS A 112 -7.59 -28.50 17.93
CA LYS A 112 -7.93 -27.26 17.23
C LYS A 112 -7.90 -26.05 18.16
N ILE A 113 -7.51 -24.91 17.59
CA ILE A 113 -7.71 -23.59 18.16
C ILE A 113 -9.20 -23.26 18.05
N ASN A 114 -9.83 -22.89 19.17
CA ASN A 114 -11.22 -22.47 19.17
C ASN A 114 -11.33 -20.98 18.87
N ASP A 115 -12.50 -20.51 18.44
CA ASP A 115 -12.72 -19.08 18.16
C ASP A 115 -12.48 -18.20 19.39
N ARG A 116 -12.71 -18.74 20.60
CA ARG A 116 -12.46 -18.05 21.88
C ARG A 116 -10.97 -17.94 22.24
N ASP A 117 -10.13 -18.76 21.63
CA ASP A 117 -8.68 -18.74 21.86
C ASP A 117 -8.02 -17.58 21.07
N TYR A 118 -8.78 -16.88 20.23
CA TYR A 118 -8.38 -15.64 19.58
C TYR A 118 -9.16 -14.45 20.15
N ARG A 119 -8.46 -13.35 20.46
CA ARG A 119 -9.08 -12.12 20.97
C ARG A 119 -8.31 -10.88 20.55
N ILE A 120 -9.03 -9.76 20.54
CA ILE A 120 -8.44 -8.42 20.40
C ILE A 120 -8.36 -7.81 21.80
N VAL A 121 -7.18 -7.36 22.18
CA VAL A 121 -6.90 -6.82 23.52
C VAL A 121 -6.47 -5.38 23.42
N GLY A 122 -7.10 -4.51 24.22
CA GLY A 122 -6.67 -3.13 24.40
C GLY A 122 -5.41 -3.05 25.28
N VAL A 123 -4.45 -2.22 24.88
CA VAL A 123 -3.17 -2.02 25.57
C VAL A 123 -3.01 -0.54 25.92
N GLY A 124 -2.56 -0.27 27.15
CA GLY A 124 -2.45 1.09 27.68
C GLY A 124 -3.81 1.71 28.03
N GLY A 125 -3.79 2.97 28.48
CA GLY A 125 -5.00 3.73 28.83
C GLY A 125 -5.87 3.09 29.92
N THR A 126 -7.19 3.20 29.72
CA THR A 126 -8.22 2.60 30.60
C THR A 126 -8.92 1.45 29.88
N PRO A 127 -9.54 0.48 30.58
CA PRO A 127 -10.25 -0.64 29.92
C PRO A 127 -11.32 -0.20 28.91
N SER A 128 -12.00 0.93 29.18
CA SER A 128 -13.00 1.52 28.28
C SER A 128 -12.41 2.38 27.15
N LYS A 129 -11.14 2.78 27.27
CA LYS A 129 -10.43 3.61 26.29
C LYS A 129 -8.95 3.22 26.25
N PRO A 130 -8.60 2.11 25.57
CA PRO A 130 -7.22 1.70 25.38
C PRO A 130 -6.47 2.67 24.47
N ASP A 131 -5.14 2.76 24.62
CA ASP A 131 -4.30 3.60 23.76
C ASP A 131 -4.15 3.00 22.35
N PHE A 132 -4.09 1.67 22.27
CA PHE A 132 -4.08 0.90 21.03
C PHE A 132 -4.60 -0.52 21.28
N TYR A 133 -4.72 -1.31 20.22
CA TYR A 133 -5.12 -2.71 20.30
C TYR A 133 -4.03 -3.62 19.73
N ARG A 134 -4.00 -4.87 20.21
CA ARG A 134 -3.26 -5.98 19.62
C ARG A 134 -4.15 -7.21 19.51
N ALA A 135 -3.84 -8.13 18.62
CA ALA A 135 -4.48 -9.45 18.62
C ALA A 135 -3.65 -10.45 19.43
N GLU A 136 -4.33 -11.35 20.14
CA GLU A 136 -3.73 -12.44 20.89
C GLU A 136 -4.33 -13.76 20.44
N LEU A 137 -3.46 -14.74 20.20
CA LEU A 137 -3.82 -16.11 19.84
C LEU A 137 -3.24 -17.05 20.87
N ASP A 138 -4.10 -17.70 21.65
CA ASP A 138 -3.73 -18.69 22.64
C ASP A 138 -3.66 -20.08 22.00
N ILE A 139 -2.51 -20.72 22.15
CA ILE A 139 -2.22 -22.07 21.71
C ILE A 139 -2.04 -22.91 22.97
N LYS A 140 -3.05 -23.71 23.30
CA LYS A 140 -3.01 -24.64 24.43
C LYS A 140 -1.98 -25.73 24.13
N LEU A 141 -1.10 -26.05 25.07
CA LEU A 141 -0.13 -27.14 24.92
C LEU A 141 -0.71 -28.45 25.46
N PRO A 142 -0.17 -29.61 25.04
CA PRO A 142 -0.50 -30.89 25.65
C PRO A 142 -0.14 -30.89 27.15
N PRO A 143 -0.83 -31.69 27.99
CA PRO A 143 -0.62 -31.70 29.44
C PRO A 143 0.84 -31.92 29.82
N ALA A 144 1.37 -31.07 30.71
CA ALA A 144 2.78 -31.11 31.10
C ALA A 144 3.20 -32.44 31.78
N ASN A 145 2.24 -33.16 32.37
CA ASN A 145 2.49 -34.41 33.10
C ASN A 145 2.25 -35.67 32.24
N ASP A 146 1.94 -35.51 30.95
CA ASP A 146 1.74 -36.64 30.05
C ASP A 146 3.08 -37.03 29.39
N GLU A 147 3.62 -38.19 29.80
CA GLU A 147 4.88 -38.71 29.27
C GLU A 147 4.81 -38.97 27.75
N ALA A 148 3.61 -39.18 27.17
CA ALA A 148 3.46 -39.37 25.72
C ALA A 148 3.78 -38.09 24.92
N TYR A 149 3.57 -36.91 25.49
CA TYR A 149 3.73 -35.63 24.80
C TYR A 149 4.89 -34.79 25.31
N LYS A 150 5.64 -35.28 26.30
CA LYS A 150 6.75 -34.56 26.94
C LYS A 150 7.78 -34.04 25.93
N TYR A 151 8.22 -34.91 25.02
CA TYR A 151 9.22 -34.54 24.01
C TYR A 151 8.65 -33.59 22.94
N GLU A 152 7.38 -33.76 22.56
CA GLU A 152 6.70 -32.84 21.63
C GLU A 152 6.52 -31.45 22.24
N ARG A 153 6.16 -31.39 23.52
CA ARG A 153 6.03 -30.15 24.29
C ARG A 153 7.36 -29.42 24.38
N GLU A 154 8.44 -30.13 24.74
CA GLU A 154 9.78 -29.55 24.80
C GLU A 154 10.25 -29.03 23.43
N ALA A 155 10.03 -29.81 22.36
CA ALA A 155 10.37 -29.40 21.00
C ALA A 155 9.57 -28.17 20.55
N THR A 156 8.26 -28.13 20.86
CA THR A 156 7.38 -26.99 20.57
C THR A 156 7.85 -25.75 21.32
N LEU A 157 8.07 -25.84 22.64
CA LEU A 157 8.54 -24.71 23.44
C LEU A 157 9.88 -24.17 22.94
N SER A 158 10.81 -25.06 22.61
CA SER A 158 12.12 -24.68 22.06
C SER A 158 11.99 -23.93 20.73
N LEU A 159 11.14 -24.40 19.82
CA LEU A 159 10.92 -23.71 18.54
C LEU A 159 10.17 -22.39 18.73
N PHE A 160 9.12 -22.39 19.55
CA PHE A 160 8.25 -21.24 19.75
C PHE A 160 8.96 -20.10 20.47
N SER A 161 9.95 -20.40 21.33
CA SER A 161 10.82 -19.39 21.95
C SER A 161 11.57 -18.50 20.93
N LYS A 162 11.69 -18.95 19.68
CA LYS A 162 12.31 -18.19 18.59
C LYS A 162 11.34 -17.20 17.93
N ILE A 163 10.04 -17.29 18.22
CA ILE A 163 9.03 -16.39 17.68
C ILE A 163 8.99 -15.12 18.55
N PRO A 164 9.22 -13.92 17.98
CA PRO A 164 9.03 -12.67 18.68
C PRO A 164 7.58 -12.50 19.18
N SER A 165 7.43 -11.80 20.30
CA SER A 165 6.13 -11.48 20.91
C SER A 165 5.29 -12.71 21.32
N ILE A 166 5.96 -13.83 21.59
CA ILE A 166 5.34 -15.00 22.20
C ILE A 166 5.45 -14.92 23.73
N VAL A 167 4.40 -15.32 24.43
CA VAL A 167 4.40 -15.41 25.89
C VAL A 167 3.99 -16.82 26.29
N PHE A 168 4.81 -17.43 27.13
CA PHE A 168 4.49 -18.71 27.72
C PHE A 168 3.90 -18.49 29.11
N ASP A 169 2.70 -19.01 29.34
CA ASP A 169 2.06 -19.07 30.65
C ASP A 169 2.11 -20.52 31.15
N GLU A 170 3.04 -20.74 32.07
CA GLU A 170 3.31 -22.05 32.65
C GLU A 170 2.14 -22.57 33.49
N ALA A 171 1.44 -21.69 34.21
CA ALA A 171 0.34 -22.07 35.09
C ALA A 171 -0.88 -22.58 34.31
N ASN A 172 -1.17 -21.94 33.17
CA ASN A 172 -2.28 -22.34 32.30
C ASN A 172 -1.86 -23.26 31.14
N ASN A 173 -0.57 -23.62 31.06
CA ASN A 173 0.03 -24.44 30.01
C ASN A 173 -0.35 -23.98 28.59
N LEU A 174 -0.22 -22.68 28.35
CA LEU A 174 -0.58 -22.05 27.08
C LEU A 174 0.56 -21.19 26.54
N ILE A 175 0.57 -21.05 25.21
CA ILE A 175 1.41 -20.11 24.50
C ILE A 175 0.53 -19.04 23.87
N THR A 176 0.70 -17.78 24.27
CA THR A 176 0.03 -16.64 23.63
C THR A 176 0.94 -16.03 22.59
N LEU A 177 0.57 -16.14 21.32
CA LEU A 177 1.17 -15.35 20.25
C LEU A 177 0.51 -13.97 20.22
N ARG A 178 1.31 -12.91 20.36
CA ARG A 178 0.83 -11.53 20.24
C ARG A 178 1.15 -10.98 18.85
N ILE A 179 0.14 -10.40 18.22
CA ILE A 179 0.26 -9.68 16.97
C ILE A 179 0.11 -8.21 17.33
N ASP A 180 1.27 -7.58 17.54
CA ASP A 180 1.34 -6.19 17.98
C ASP A 180 0.80 -5.22 16.92
N ARG A 181 0.60 -3.97 17.33
CA ARG A 181 0.14 -2.89 16.44
C ARG A 181 1.04 -2.81 15.20
N PRO A 182 0.48 -2.68 13.98
CA PRO A 182 1.26 -2.35 12.80
C PRO A 182 2.16 -1.14 13.09
N ASP A 183 3.47 -1.28 12.84
CA ASP A 183 4.43 -0.21 13.11
C ASP A 183 4.19 0.97 12.16
N LYS A 184 4.69 2.16 12.53
CA LYS A 184 4.64 3.37 11.70
C LYS A 184 5.26 3.20 10.31
N ALA A 185 5.99 2.10 10.07
CA ALA A 185 6.45 1.68 8.77
C ALA A 185 5.35 1.70 7.68
N PHE A 186 4.12 1.29 8.03
CA PHE A 186 2.99 1.33 7.09
C PHE A 186 2.54 2.75 6.74
N ALA A 187 2.79 3.73 7.62
CA ALA A 187 2.48 5.13 7.33
C ALA A 187 3.42 5.74 6.28
N TYR A 188 4.63 5.18 6.09
CA TYR A 188 5.58 5.69 5.11
C TYR A 188 5.22 5.34 3.65
N ASP A 189 4.40 4.31 3.42
CA ASP A 189 3.93 3.94 2.07
C ASP A 189 2.94 4.98 1.50
N GLY A 190 2.24 5.71 2.39
CA GLY A 190 1.34 6.81 2.02
C GLY A 190 2.02 8.17 1.91
N LEU A 191 3.35 8.26 2.10
CA LEU A 191 4.06 9.54 2.01
C LEU A 191 4.69 9.73 0.63
N VAL A 192 4.50 10.92 0.07
CA VAL A 192 5.29 11.39 -1.08
C VAL A 192 6.76 11.41 -0.65
N LYS A 193 7.63 10.72 -1.40
CA LYS A 193 9.07 10.69 -1.10
C LYS A 193 9.60 12.12 -1.12
N ARG A 194 10.57 12.43 -0.25
CA ARG A 194 11.24 13.75 -0.26
C ARG A 194 11.91 14.04 -1.62
N SER A 195 12.38 13.01 -2.32
CA SER A 195 12.93 13.16 -3.68
C SER A 195 11.85 13.34 -4.75
N GLY A 196 10.59 13.00 -4.45
CA GLY A 196 9.48 13.01 -5.41
C GLY A 196 9.50 11.83 -6.39
N ASP A 197 10.54 11.00 -6.39
CA ASP A 197 10.68 9.89 -7.35
C ASP A 197 9.61 8.82 -7.13
N ASP A 198 8.97 8.39 -8.21
CA ASP A 198 7.84 7.44 -8.21
C ASP A 198 6.66 7.84 -7.31
N SER A 199 6.54 9.12 -6.95
CA SER A 199 5.46 9.63 -6.10
C SER A 199 4.32 10.23 -6.93
N THR A 200 3.88 9.48 -7.95
CA THR A 200 2.72 9.87 -8.75
C THR A 200 1.47 9.78 -7.88
N LEU A 201 0.78 10.90 -7.73
CA LEU A 201 -0.55 10.90 -7.11
C LEU A 201 -1.49 10.07 -7.97
N LEU A 202 -2.00 8.96 -7.42
CA LEU A 202 -2.93 8.06 -8.09
C LEU A 202 -4.40 8.54 -8.00
N GLY A 203 -4.63 9.65 -7.31
CA GLY A 203 -5.93 10.28 -7.16
C GLY A 203 -5.81 11.76 -6.83
N ASP A 204 -6.95 12.43 -6.71
CA ASP A 204 -7.01 13.84 -6.38
C ASP A 204 -6.44 14.08 -4.97
N TRP A 205 -5.59 15.11 -4.87
CA TRP A 205 -5.09 15.54 -3.58
C TRP A 205 -6.01 16.61 -3.00
N ASP A 206 -6.90 16.19 -2.10
CA ASP A 206 -7.68 17.12 -1.28
C ASP A 206 -6.82 17.59 -0.10
N ILE A 207 -6.52 18.89 -0.08
CA ILE A 207 -5.81 19.55 1.02
C ILE A 207 -6.73 19.87 2.22
N GLY A 208 -7.99 19.43 2.20
CA GLY A 208 -8.90 19.46 3.34
C GLY A 208 -9.81 20.69 3.39
N GLY A 209 -10.08 21.34 2.25
CA GLY A 209 -11.04 22.45 2.06
C GLY A 209 -10.79 23.75 2.83
N LEU A 210 -10.05 23.71 3.94
CA LEU A 210 -9.67 24.84 4.80
C LEU A 210 -8.19 25.22 4.65
N PHE A 211 -7.40 24.41 3.94
CA PHE A 211 -5.98 24.62 3.76
C PHE A 211 -5.65 24.93 2.30
N GLY A 212 -4.48 25.54 2.10
CA GLY A 212 -3.93 25.89 0.80
C GLY A 212 -2.52 25.32 0.64
N ILE A 213 -2.04 25.21 -0.60
CA ILE A 213 -0.62 24.99 -0.86
C ILE A 213 0.11 26.29 -0.44
N THR A 214 0.77 26.26 0.71
CA THR A 214 1.46 27.42 1.31
C THR A 214 2.95 27.16 1.45
N ASN A 215 3.76 28.21 1.56
CA ASN A 215 5.23 28.14 1.61
C ASN A 215 5.90 27.47 0.38
N ALA A 216 5.19 27.39 -0.74
CA ALA A 216 5.77 27.00 -2.02
C ALA A 216 6.36 28.22 -2.73
N LYS A 217 7.57 28.08 -3.28
CA LYS A 217 8.21 29.15 -4.07
C LYS A 217 7.47 29.37 -5.40
N ASP A 218 7.06 28.29 -6.05
CA ASP A 218 6.32 28.33 -7.30
C ASP A 218 5.54 27.01 -7.51
N VAL A 219 4.52 27.07 -8.36
CA VAL A 219 3.76 25.91 -8.84
C VAL A 219 3.73 26.00 -10.36
N THR A 220 4.10 24.92 -11.05
CA THR A 220 4.13 24.88 -12.51
C THR A 220 3.24 23.78 -13.05
N LEU A 221 2.62 24.03 -14.20
CA LEU A 221 1.88 23.03 -14.96
C LEU A 221 2.74 22.57 -16.13
N LYS A 222 2.69 21.27 -16.45
CA LYS A 222 3.38 20.73 -17.63
C LYS A 222 2.60 21.07 -18.89
N ALA A 223 3.22 21.82 -19.79
CA ALA A 223 2.69 22.10 -21.12
C ALA A 223 2.66 20.85 -22.00
N SER A 224 1.85 20.88 -23.06
CA SER A 224 1.75 19.82 -24.06
C SER A 224 3.08 19.46 -24.75
N ASN A 225 4.03 20.40 -24.81
CA ASN A 225 5.38 20.17 -25.35
C ASN A 225 6.43 19.78 -24.29
N GLY A 226 6.02 19.56 -23.04
CA GLY A 226 6.90 19.19 -21.93
C GLY A 226 7.55 20.35 -21.18
N SER A 227 7.38 21.60 -21.63
CA SER A 227 7.81 22.79 -20.90
C SER A 227 6.96 23.04 -19.64
N GLN A 228 7.39 23.99 -18.80
CA GLN A 228 6.71 24.34 -17.56
C GLN A 228 5.98 25.68 -17.71
N ILE A 229 4.73 25.74 -17.26
CA ILE A 229 3.87 26.93 -17.24
C ILE A 229 3.74 27.37 -15.77
N PRO A 230 4.38 28.48 -15.36
CA PRO A 230 4.22 29.01 -14.01
C PRO A 230 2.77 29.44 -13.76
N VAL A 231 2.16 28.89 -12.70
CA VAL A 231 0.80 29.23 -12.28
C VAL A 231 0.70 30.71 -11.87
N SER A 232 1.80 31.26 -11.35
CA SER A 232 1.86 32.64 -10.86
C SER A 232 1.79 33.71 -11.95
N THR A 233 2.25 33.42 -13.18
CA THR A 233 2.37 34.44 -14.23
C THR A 233 1.79 34.07 -15.59
N LYS A 234 1.57 32.78 -15.88
CA LYS A 234 1.30 32.30 -17.24
C LYS A 234 -0.06 31.61 -17.44
N LEU A 235 -0.95 31.64 -16.44
CA LEU A 235 -2.33 31.16 -16.62
C LEU A 235 -3.19 32.09 -17.47
N SER A 236 -2.92 33.40 -17.37
CA SER A 236 -3.55 34.41 -18.21
C SER A 236 -2.55 35.51 -18.52
N GLU A 237 -2.25 35.71 -19.80
CA GLU A 237 -1.30 36.71 -20.26
C GLU A 237 -2.05 37.74 -21.11
N SER A 238 -1.89 39.02 -20.80
CA SER A 238 -2.54 40.10 -21.54
C SER A 238 -1.50 40.91 -22.32
N THR A 239 -1.74 41.09 -23.61
CA THR A 239 -0.83 41.77 -24.54
C THR A 239 -1.61 42.75 -25.38
N THR A 240 -1.06 43.95 -25.62
CA THR A 240 -1.65 44.91 -26.56
C THR A 240 -1.19 44.62 -27.99
N ALA A 241 -2.10 44.79 -28.94
CA ALA A 241 -1.85 44.56 -30.36
C ALA A 241 -2.57 45.59 -31.24
N ILE A 242 -1.88 46.10 -32.25
CA ILE A 242 -2.49 46.96 -33.28
C ILE A 242 -3.19 46.13 -34.35
N HIS A 243 -4.02 46.77 -35.18
CA HIS A 243 -4.69 46.10 -36.29
C HIS A 243 -3.67 45.43 -37.23
N GLY A 244 -3.89 44.16 -37.52
CA GLY A 244 -3.06 43.34 -38.39
C GLY A 244 -1.84 42.70 -37.71
N GLN A 245 -1.57 43.00 -36.43
CA GLN A 245 -0.46 42.43 -35.68
C GLN A 245 -0.72 40.96 -35.30
N TRP A 246 0.36 40.17 -35.30
CA TRP A 246 0.35 38.79 -34.83
C TRP A 246 0.68 38.70 -33.33
N VAL A 247 -0.04 37.84 -32.62
CA VAL A 247 0.17 37.52 -31.21
C VAL A 247 0.31 36.00 -31.07
N ASP A 248 1.31 35.55 -30.31
CA ASP A 248 1.54 34.12 -30.07
C ASP A 248 0.47 33.51 -29.15
N LYS A 249 0.06 32.28 -29.45
CA LYS A 249 -0.86 31.51 -28.60
C LYS A 249 -0.11 30.96 -27.39
N PRO A 250 -0.73 30.93 -26.20
CA PRO A 250 -0.14 30.28 -25.05
C PRO A 250 -0.03 28.78 -25.28
N LEU A 251 1.00 28.17 -24.69
CA LEU A 251 1.10 26.73 -24.58
C LEU A 251 0.15 26.26 -23.48
N CYS A 252 -0.69 25.28 -23.79
CA CYS A 252 -1.67 24.73 -22.86
C CYS A 252 -1.26 23.36 -22.34
N VAL A 253 -1.82 22.98 -21.18
CA VAL A 253 -1.74 21.61 -20.67
C VAL A 253 -2.45 20.68 -21.66
N GLN A 254 -2.02 19.42 -21.72
CA GLN A 254 -2.63 18.42 -22.60
C GLN A 254 -4.15 18.34 -22.38
N GLY A 255 -4.92 18.37 -23.47
CA GLY A 255 -6.39 18.37 -23.44
C GLY A 255 -7.04 19.74 -23.40
N GLN A 256 -6.28 20.82 -23.17
CA GLN A 256 -6.78 22.20 -23.22
C GLN A 256 -6.41 22.87 -24.55
N THR A 257 -7.18 23.91 -24.90
CA THR A 257 -6.95 24.72 -26.09
C THR A 257 -6.77 26.20 -25.75
N PRO A 258 -5.97 26.94 -26.55
CA PRO A 258 -5.75 28.36 -26.33
C PRO A 258 -6.97 29.18 -26.75
N HIS A 259 -7.39 30.10 -25.89
CA HIS A 259 -8.46 31.06 -26.10
C HIS A 259 -7.95 32.49 -25.99
N ALA A 260 -8.59 33.40 -26.73
CA ALA A 260 -8.31 34.83 -26.71
C ALA A 260 -9.59 35.59 -26.35
N ASN A 261 -9.51 36.45 -25.34
CA ASN A 261 -10.49 37.49 -25.07
C ASN A 261 -9.93 38.83 -25.55
N LEU A 262 -10.75 39.63 -26.22
CA LEU A 262 -10.32 40.87 -26.85
C LEU A 262 -11.14 42.04 -26.34
N SER A 263 -10.47 43.12 -25.96
CA SER A 263 -11.08 44.41 -25.66
C SER A 263 -10.34 45.53 -26.38
N ILE A 264 -10.97 46.69 -26.54
CA ILE A 264 -10.29 47.88 -27.04
C ILE A 264 -9.43 48.44 -25.92
N SER A 265 -8.14 48.65 -26.18
CA SER A 265 -7.20 49.31 -25.27
C SER A 265 -7.21 50.82 -25.52
N SER A 266 -7.04 51.22 -26.78
CA SER A 266 -7.03 52.62 -27.19
C SER A 266 -7.52 52.77 -28.64
N ILE A 267 -7.99 53.96 -28.98
CA ILE A 267 -8.36 54.33 -30.35
C ILE A 267 -7.61 55.60 -30.74
N ASP A 268 -7.15 55.64 -31.98
CA ASP A 268 -6.50 56.82 -32.55
C ASP A 268 -7.30 57.30 -33.75
N ILE A 269 -7.99 58.44 -33.60
CA ILE A 269 -8.89 58.98 -34.61
C ILE A 269 -8.66 60.49 -34.71
N ASP A 270 -8.36 60.99 -35.90
CA ASP A 270 -8.30 62.42 -36.15
C ASP A 270 -9.72 63.03 -36.13
N THR A 271 -10.11 63.55 -34.97
CA THR A 271 -11.42 64.15 -34.73
C THR A 271 -11.67 65.41 -35.55
N ARG A 272 -10.67 65.98 -36.25
CA ARG A 272 -10.89 67.09 -37.20
C ARG A 272 -11.57 66.61 -38.48
N HIS A 273 -11.29 65.37 -38.90
CA HIS A 273 -11.79 64.79 -40.15
C HIS A 273 -12.94 63.80 -39.93
N TYR A 274 -12.99 63.18 -38.74
CA TYR A 274 -13.93 62.09 -38.44
C TYR A 274 -14.76 62.38 -37.19
N ALA A 275 -15.99 61.84 -37.15
CA ALA A 275 -16.85 61.77 -35.97
C ALA A 275 -17.11 60.30 -35.61
N LEU A 276 -16.90 59.92 -34.34
CA LEU A 276 -17.08 58.54 -33.88
C LEU A 276 -18.57 58.18 -33.83
N LEU A 277 -18.94 56.99 -34.35
CA LEU A 277 -20.32 56.49 -34.38
C LEU A 277 -20.62 55.45 -33.28
N GLY A 278 -19.67 55.18 -32.39
CA GLY A 278 -19.82 54.24 -31.26
C GLY A 278 -19.58 52.77 -31.60
N GLY A 279 -19.47 52.41 -32.89
CA GLY A 279 -19.10 51.06 -33.31
C GLY A 279 -17.59 50.81 -33.12
N LEU A 280 -17.22 50.12 -32.04
CA LEU A 280 -15.84 49.75 -31.73
C LEU A 280 -15.77 48.23 -31.53
N LYS A 281 -15.03 47.53 -32.39
CA LYS A 281 -14.96 46.07 -32.34
C LYS A 281 -13.54 45.56 -32.52
N PRO A 282 -12.93 44.96 -31.48
CA PRO A 282 -11.76 44.12 -31.64
C PRO A 282 -12.19 42.70 -32.02
N TYR A 283 -11.42 42.01 -32.84
CA TYR A 283 -11.71 40.64 -33.29
C TYR A 283 -10.44 39.91 -33.74
N ILE A 284 -10.52 38.60 -33.90
CA ILE A 284 -9.45 37.80 -34.52
C ILE A 284 -9.69 37.78 -36.02
N MET A 285 -8.77 38.33 -36.81
CA MET A 285 -8.86 38.36 -38.27
C MET A 285 -8.61 36.97 -38.86
N THR A 286 -7.50 36.35 -38.43
CA THR A 286 -7.06 35.02 -38.85
C THR A 286 -6.35 34.33 -37.70
N SER A 287 -6.33 33.00 -37.74
CA SER A 287 -5.70 32.16 -36.72
C SER A 287 -4.89 31.06 -37.39
N THR A 288 -3.69 30.80 -36.90
CA THR A 288 -2.85 29.63 -37.25
C THR A 288 -2.82 28.64 -36.09
N ALA A 289 -2.01 27.58 -36.19
CA ALA A 289 -1.78 26.67 -35.08
C ALA A 289 -1.14 27.35 -33.86
N THR A 290 -0.30 28.38 -34.08
CA THR A 290 0.53 28.99 -33.03
C THR A 290 0.28 30.48 -32.81
N ARG A 291 -0.48 31.16 -33.68
CA ARG A 291 -0.67 32.61 -33.61
C ARG A 291 -2.09 33.06 -33.93
N TRP A 292 -2.44 34.24 -33.43
CA TRP A 292 -3.64 34.98 -33.80
C TRP A 292 -3.27 36.31 -34.46
N ARG A 293 -4.02 36.71 -35.49
CA ARG A 293 -3.90 38.05 -36.07
C ARG A 293 -5.04 38.92 -35.56
N VAL A 294 -4.70 40.01 -34.87
CA VAL A 294 -5.67 40.89 -34.21
C VAL A 294 -6.21 41.92 -35.20
N GLY A 295 -7.52 42.14 -35.16
CA GLY A 295 -8.24 43.12 -35.95
C GLY A 295 -8.98 44.11 -35.06
N ILE A 296 -9.06 45.34 -35.53
CA ILE A 296 -9.81 46.44 -34.92
C ILE A 296 -10.63 47.08 -36.02
N SER A 297 -11.91 47.33 -35.76
CA SER A 297 -12.79 48.10 -36.63
C SER A 297 -13.50 49.17 -35.84
N ILE A 298 -13.45 50.40 -36.36
CA ILE A 298 -14.03 51.59 -35.74
C ILE A 298 -14.94 52.27 -36.75
N SER A 299 -16.22 52.33 -36.44
CA SER A 299 -17.22 53.03 -37.25
C SER A 299 -17.13 54.54 -37.02
N VAL A 300 -16.88 55.28 -38.10
CA VAL A 300 -16.80 56.74 -38.09
C VAL A 300 -17.62 57.35 -39.22
N LYS A 301 -17.94 58.64 -39.08
CA LYS A 301 -18.50 59.48 -40.13
C LYS A 301 -17.47 60.50 -40.59
N ILE A 302 -17.22 60.57 -41.88
CA ILE A 302 -16.33 61.57 -42.49
C ILE A 302 -17.04 62.91 -42.46
N LYS A 303 -16.47 63.92 -41.78
CA LYS A 303 -17.13 65.22 -41.58
C LYS A 303 -17.37 65.98 -42.90
N SER A 304 -16.46 65.88 -43.87
CA SER A 304 -16.55 66.60 -45.14
C SER A 304 -17.62 66.05 -46.09
N THR A 305 -17.87 64.73 -46.07
CA THR A 305 -18.80 64.08 -47.02
C THR A 305 -20.06 63.54 -46.36
N GLY A 306 -20.09 63.46 -45.04
CA GLY A 306 -21.17 62.82 -44.27
C GLY A 306 -21.25 61.30 -44.45
N ARG A 307 -20.35 60.67 -45.21
CA ARG A 307 -20.35 59.22 -45.44
C ARG A 307 -19.77 58.47 -44.24
N GLU A 308 -20.26 57.27 -44.01
CA GLU A 308 -19.70 56.35 -43.02
C GLU A 308 -18.46 55.65 -43.58
N ALA A 309 -17.50 55.37 -42.69
CA ALA A 309 -16.27 54.65 -43.00
C ALA A 309 -15.84 53.79 -41.80
N ILE A 310 -14.97 52.81 -42.07
CA ILE A 310 -14.34 51.99 -41.04
C ILE A 310 -12.87 52.38 -40.95
N LEU A 311 -12.42 52.77 -39.76
CA LEU A 311 -11.01 52.95 -39.44
C LEU A 311 -10.49 51.73 -38.67
N THR A 312 -9.19 51.50 -38.77
CA THR A 312 -8.48 50.37 -38.14
C THR A 312 -7.38 50.84 -37.18
N SER A 313 -7.36 52.12 -36.84
CA SER A 313 -6.34 52.77 -36.03
C SER A 313 -6.63 52.65 -34.53
N GLY A 314 -5.64 52.17 -33.76
CA GLY A 314 -5.74 51.96 -32.32
C GLY A 314 -5.08 50.66 -31.87
N GLU A 315 -5.33 50.29 -30.62
CA GLU A 315 -4.81 49.09 -29.98
C GLU A 315 -5.94 48.28 -29.34
N ALA A 316 -5.86 46.96 -29.47
CA ALA A 316 -6.68 46.01 -28.76
C ALA A 316 -5.85 45.33 -27.67
N LEU A 317 -6.45 45.12 -26.51
CA LEU A 317 -5.92 44.25 -25.47
C LEU A 317 -6.40 42.82 -25.74
N LEU A 318 -5.46 41.90 -25.92
CA LEU A 318 -5.72 40.47 -26.04
C LEU A 318 -5.30 39.79 -24.74
N THR A 319 -6.27 39.21 -24.03
CA THR A 319 -6.03 38.33 -22.87
C THR A 319 -6.11 36.88 -23.31
N ALA A 320 -4.96 36.22 -23.34
CA ALA A 320 -4.81 34.82 -23.70
C ALA A 320 -4.90 33.92 -22.47
N TYR A 321 -5.58 32.78 -22.59
CA TYR A 321 -5.70 31.76 -21.54
C TYR A 321 -5.96 30.38 -22.15
N CYS A 322 -5.85 29.33 -21.34
CA CYS A 322 -6.14 27.95 -21.74
C CYS A 322 -7.43 27.47 -21.08
N ARG A 323 -8.24 26.71 -21.82
CA ARG A 323 -9.46 26.07 -21.32
C ARG A 323 -9.66 24.72 -21.97
#